data_AF-A0A663LNH5-F1
#
_entry.id   AF-A0A663LNH5-F1
#
_cell.length_a   1.000
_cell.length_b   1.000
_cell.length_c   1.000
_cell.angle_alpha   90.00
_cell.angle_beta   90.00
_cell.angle_gamma   90.00
#
_symmetry.space_group_name_H-M   'P 1'
#
loop_
_entity.id
_entity.type
_entity.pdbx_description
1 polymer ?
#
loop_
_entity_poly.entity_id
_entity_poly.type
_entity_poly.pdbx_seq_one_letter_code
_entity_poly.pdbx_strand_id
1 'polypeptide(L)'
;MEESVRKAGPVQVLIVKDDHSFELDEAALNRILLSEAVRDKEVVAVSVAGAFRKGKSFLMDFMLRYMYNKVWLHSGLGGDYNEPLTGFSWRGGSERETTGIQIWSEVFLVDKPDGKKVAVLLMDTQGTFDSQSTLRDSATVFALSTMISSIQPGCAAGQANSPVVLCFFFQLFTEYGRLAMEETFLKPFQPCFSLRSGYLYGMSFSVSGNQHEELQNVRKHIHSCFTKISCFLLPHPGLKVATNPNFDGKLKEIDDEFIKNLKILIPWLLSPESLDVKEINGNHITCRGLVEYFKAYIKIYQGEELPHPKSMLQVRECELVGIHTLDVQLVQHIGSSVILFQMP
;
A
#
# COMPACT_ATOMS: atom_id res chain seq x y z
N MET A 1 2.13 -39.84 -8.99
CA MET A 1 1.77 -38.56 -9.62
C MET A 1 2.67 -37.52 -8.99
N GLU A 2 3.73 -37.11 -9.69
CA GLU A 2 4.54 -35.98 -9.25
C GLU A 2 3.67 -34.73 -9.35
N GLU A 3 3.32 -34.17 -8.20
CA GLU A 3 2.69 -32.87 -8.10
C GLU A 3 3.70 -31.87 -8.65
N SER A 4 3.50 -31.40 -9.88
CA SER A 4 4.36 -30.40 -10.50
C SER A 4 4.48 -29.24 -9.53
N VAL A 5 5.67 -29.03 -8.96
CA VAL A 5 5.93 -27.93 -8.02
C VAL A 5 5.60 -26.64 -8.76
N ARG A 6 4.44 -26.05 -8.47
CA ARG A 6 4.04 -24.78 -9.07
C ARG A 6 5.06 -23.75 -8.63
N LYS A 7 5.79 -23.18 -9.59
CA LYS A 7 6.73 -22.09 -9.35
C LYS A 7 5.98 -20.93 -8.68
N ALA A 8 6.59 -20.33 -7.66
CA ALA A 8 5.98 -19.20 -6.96
C ALA A 8 5.71 -18.04 -7.94
N GLY A 9 4.61 -17.32 -7.71
CA GLY A 9 4.14 -16.27 -8.60
C GLY A 9 3.10 -15.36 -7.95
N PRO A 10 2.72 -14.27 -8.63
CA PRO A 10 1.69 -13.37 -8.16
C PRO A 10 0.31 -14.05 -8.26
N VAL A 11 -0.50 -13.88 -7.22
CA VAL A 11 -1.86 -14.44 -7.13
C VAL A 11 -2.82 -13.30 -6.86
N GLN A 12 -3.78 -13.11 -7.77
CA GLN A 12 -4.86 -12.16 -7.60
C GLN A 12 -5.75 -12.59 -6.44
N VAL A 13 -5.95 -11.71 -5.46
CA VAL A 13 -6.85 -11.97 -4.31
C VAL A 13 -8.02 -11.03 -4.27
N LEU A 14 -7.83 -9.73 -4.55
CA LEU A 14 -8.93 -8.79 -4.70
C LEU A 14 -9.11 -8.46 -6.17
N ILE A 15 -10.28 -8.73 -6.72
CA ILE A 15 -10.64 -8.45 -8.11
C ILE A 15 -11.57 -7.24 -8.14
N VAL A 16 -11.22 -6.25 -8.95
CA VAL A 16 -12.11 -5.11 -9.28
C VAL A 16 -12.72 -5.43 -10.65
N LYS A 17 -14.04 -5.60 -10.70
CA LYS A 17 -14.77 -5.91 -11.92
C LYS A 17 -15.07 -4.64 -12.74
N ASP A 18 -15.47 -4.84 -13.98
CA ASP A 18 -15.83 -3.75 -14.91
C ASP A 18 -17.06 -2.96 -14.45
N ASP A 19 -17.92 -3.57 -13.61
CA ASP A 19 -19.07 -2.92 -12.98
C ASP A 19 -18.70 -2.19 -11.67
N HIS A 20 -17.41 -2.03 -11.37
CA HIS A 20 -16.87 -1.42 -10.14
C HIS A 20 -17.28 -2.16 -8.86
N SER A 21 -17.67 -3.43 -8.96
CA SER A 21 -17.83 -4.32 -7.81
C SER A 21 -16.50 -4.99 -7.45
N PHE A 22 -16.38 -5.39 -6.18
CA PHE A 22 -15.20 -6.06 -5.66
C PHE A 22 -15.49 -7.52 -5.37
N GLU A 23 -14.56 -8.42 -5.71
CA GLU A 23 -14.64 -9.84 -5.40
C GLU A 23 -13.34 -10.31 -4.73
N LEU A 24 -13.47 -11.08 -3.65
CA LEU A 24 -12.34 -11.73 -2.98
C LEU A 24 -12.24 -13.17 -3.46
N ASP A 25 -11.11 -13.55 -4.04
CA ASP A 25 -10.79 -14.96 -4.29
C ASP A 25 -10.38 -15.64 -2.97
N GLU A 26 -11.39 -16.01 -2.18
CA GLU A 26 -11.19 -16.68 -0.90
C GLU A 26 -10.43 -18.00 -1.07
N ALA A 27 -10.65 -18.74 -2.15
CA ALA A 27 -9.99 -20.02 -2.38
C ALA A 27 -8.48 -19.82 -2.59
N ALA A 28 -8.09 -18.79 -3.33
CA ALA A 28 -6.69 -18.41 -3.51
C ALA A 28 -6.05 -17.91 -2.21
N LEU A 29 -6.75 -17.03 -1.48
CA LEU A 29 -6.27 -16.49 -0.22
C LEU A 29 -6.08 -17.61 0.83
N ASN A 30 -7.06 -18.49 0.97
CA ASN A 30 -7.03 -19.64 1.89
C ASN A 30 -5.89 -20.59 1.55
N ARG A 31 -5.67 -20.88 0.26
CA ARG A 31 -4.58 -21.76 -0.19
C ARG A 31 -3.21 -21.26 0.25
N ILE A 32 -3.00 -19.95 0.29
CA ILE A 32 -1.72 -19.32 0.66
C ILE A 32 -1.59 -19.22 2.18
N LEU A 33 -2.58 -18.60 2.84
CA LEU A 33 -2.48 -18.22 4.26
C LEU A 33 -2.97 -19.29 5.25
N LEU A 34 -3.75 -20.29 4.82
CA LEU A 34 -4.24 -21.36 5.68
C LEU A 34 -3.45 -22.68 5.56
N SER A 35 -2.32 -22.67 4.84
CA SER A 35 -1.42 -23.82 4.80
C SER A 35 -0.86 -24.12 6.20
N GLU A 36 -0.68 -25.41 6.51
CA GLU A 36 -0.26 -25.86 7.85
C GLU A 36 1.05 -25.22 8.32
N ALA A 37 1.96 -24.93 7.39
CA ALA A 37 3.26 -24.33 7.68
C ALA A 37 3.17 -22.88 8.23
N VAL A 38 2.13 -22.12 7.86
CA VAL A 38 2.07 -20.66 8.14
C VAL A 38 0.81 -20.21 8.88
N ARG A 39 -0.30 -20.96 8.82
CA ARG A 39 -1.63 -20.51 9.30
C ARG A 39 -1.66 -19.98 10.74
N ASP A 40 -0.84 -20.56 11.62
CA ASP A 40 -0.80 -20.24 13.04
C ASP A 40 0.40 -19.34 13.41
N LYS A 41 1.11 -18.80 12.41
CA LYS A 41 2.23 -17.86 12.59
C LYS A 41 1.72 -16.43 12.62
N GLU A 42 2.29 -15.63 13.50
CA GLU A 42 2.16 -14.16 13.48
C GLU A 42 2.60 -13.63 12.10
N VAL A 43 1.79 -12.76 11.49
CA VAL A 43 1.99 -12.30 10.12
C VAL A 43 2.57 -10.89 10.07
N VAL A 44 3.44 -10.63 9.11
CA VAL A 44 3.96 -9.31 8.74
C VAL A 44 3.53 -9.08 7.30
N ALA A 45 2.67 -8.10 7.06
CA ALA A 45 2.12 -7.83 5.74
C ALA A 45 2.74 -6.54 5.18
N VAL A 46 3.54 -6.68 4.11
CA VAL A 46 4.22 -5.57 3.45
C VAL A 46 3.47 -5.25 2.16
N SER A 47 3.05 -3.99 2.02
CA SER A 47 2.23 -3.56 0.89
C SER A 47 2.72 -2.25 0.31
N VAL A 48 2.96 -2.23 -1.00
CA VAL A 48 3.33 -1.00 -1.69
C VAL A 48 2.09 -0.40 -2.34
N ALA A 49 1.67 0.75 -1.85
CA ALA A 49 0.53 1.50 -2.38
C ALA A 49 0.95 2.90 -2.84
N GLY A 50 0.17 3.49 -3.74
CA GLY A 50 0.43 4.83 -4.25
C GLY A 50 -0.02 5.01 -5.69
N ALA A 51 0.38 6.14 -6.26
CA ALA A 51 -0.08 6.52 -7.59
C ALA A 51 0.31 5.48 -8.66
N PHE A 52 -0.54 5.42 -9.67
CA PHE A 52 -0.33 4.59 -10.84
C PHE A 52 0.95 4.96 -11.63
N ARG A 53 1.61 3.94 -12.24
CA ARG A 53 2.88 4.04 -13.00
C ARG A 53 4.10 4.57 -12.23
N LYS A 54 4.13 4.41 -10.91
CA LYS A 54 5.24 4.92 -10.07
C LYS A 54 6.27 3.86 -9.64
N GLY A 55 6.29 2.70 -10.31
CA GLY A 55 7.29 1.65 -10.06
C GLY A 55 7.04 0.78 -8.82
N LYS A 56 5.77 0.60 -8.41
CA LYS A 56 5.39 -0.21 -7.23
C LYS A 56 5.82 -1.68 -7.37
N SER A 57 5.33 -2.34 -8.42
CA SER A 57 5.64 -3.74 -8.75
C SER A 57 7.14 -3.94 -9.01
N PHE A 58 7.80 -2.98 -9.67
CA PHE A 58 9.25 -2.96 -9.86
C PHE A 58 10.02 -2.95 -8.52
N LEU A 59 9.58 -2.15 -7.54
CA LEU A 59 10.17 -2.15 -6.20
C LEU A 59 9.90 -3.46 -5.45
N MET A 60 8.67 -3.99 -5.55
CA MET A 60 8.27 -5.26 -4.94
C MET A 60 9.10 -6.44 -5.44
N ASP A 61 9.51 -6.43 -6.71
CA ASP A 61 10.36 -7.50 -7.24
C ASP A 61 11.80 -7.45 -6.67
N PHE A 62 12.30 -6.27 -6.31
CA PHE A 62 13.55 -6.20 -5.53
C PHE A 62 13.37 -6.67 -4.10
N MET A 63 12.20 -6.43 -3.49
CA MET A 63 11.85 -7.03 -2.20
C MET A 63 11.82 -8.56 -2.31
N LEU A 64 11.26 -9.12 -3.38
CA LEU A 64 11.28 -10.56 -3.64
C LEU A 64 12.72 -11.10 -3.73
N ARG A 65 13.59 -10.44 -4.50
CA ARG A 65 15.01 -10.82 -4.57
C ARG A 65 15.67 -10.84 -3.19
N TYR A 66 15.34 -9.89 -2.31
CA TYR A 66 15.85 -9.87 -0.93
C TYR A 66 15.33 -11.05 -0.11
N MET A 67 14.03 -11.31 -0.16
CA MET A 67 13.39 -12.37 0.61
C MET A 67 13.89 -13.77 0.21
N TYR A 68 14.16 -13.99 -1.08
CA TYR A 68 14.75 -15.25 -1.57
C TYR A 68 16.26 -15.35 -1.29
N ASN A 69 16.99 -14.23 -1.29
CA ASN A 69 18.45 -14.23 -1.15
C ASN A 69 18.89 -13.63 0.18
N LYS A 70 19.03 -14.50 1.19
CA LYS A 70 19.55 -14.10 2.53
C LYS A 70 20.98 -13.53 2.51
N VAL A 71 21.72 -13.63 1.39
CA VAL A 71 23.08 -13.07 1.20
C VAL A 71 23.05 -11.76 0.40
N TRP A 72 22.01 -10.94 0.55
CA TRP A 72 21.80 -9.66 -0.15
C TRP A 72 23.02 -8.73 -0.20
N LEU A 73 23.79 -8.68 0.89
CA LEU A 73 24.91 -7.76 1.07
C LEU A 73 26.20 -8.17 0.35
N HIS A 74 26.48 -9.47 0.15
CA HIS A 74 27.75 -9.90 -0.46
C HIS A 74 27.68 -10.02 -1.98
N SER A 75 26.48 -10.14 -2.57
CA SER A 75 26.27 -10.33 -4.01
C SER A 75 25.60 -9.15 -4.74
N GLY A 76 25.37 -8.01 -4.05
CA GLY A 76 25.06 -6.75 -4.73
C GLY A 76 23.59 -6.50 -5.12
N LEU A 77 22.62 -6.87 -4.26
CA LEU A 77 21.14 -6.93 -4.47
C LEU A 77 20.61 -8.35 -4.78
N GLY A 78 21.36 -9.39 -4.42
CA GLY A 78 20.87 -10.78 -4.47
C GLY A 78 20.62 -11.33 -5.87
N GLY A 79 21.27 -10.83 -6.93
CA GLY A 79 21.13 -11.35 -8.29
C GLY A 79 22.28 -10.91 -9.20
N ASP A 80 22.43 -11.57 -10.35
CA ASP A 80 23.41 -11.15 -11.36
C ASP A 80 23.00 -9.79 -11.95
N TYR A 81 23.97 -8.91 -12.21
CA TYR A 81 23.74 -7.63 -12.87
C TYR A 81 23.11 -7.77 -14.27
N ASN A 82 23.24 -8.95 -14.88
CA ASN A 82 22.61 -9.30 -16.15
C ASN A 82 21.27 -10.03 -16.02
N GLU A 83 20.81 -10.33 -14.81
CA GLU A 83 19.56 -11.06 -14.59
C GLU A 83 18.33 -10.13 -14.72
N PRO A 84 17.34 -10.48 -15.56
CA PRO A 84 16.07 -9.76 -15.63
C PRO A 84 15.32 -9.75 -14.30
N LEU A 85 14.56 -8.69 -14.03
CA LEU A 85 13.73 -8.61 -12.83
C LEU A 85 12.40 -9.32 -13.07
N THR A 86 12.08 -10.30 -12.23
CA THR A 86 10.87 -11.12 -12.35
C THR A 86 10.17 -11.21 -11.00
N GLY A 87 8.84 -11.36 -11.05
CA GLY A 87 8.00 -11.35 -9.86
C GLY A 87 6.57 -10.95 -10.21
N PHE A 88 6.09 -9.88 -9.61
CA PHE A 88 4.85 -9.21 -10.00
C PHE A 88 4.97 -8.64 -11.42
N SER A 89 3.87 -8.60 -12.17
CA SER A 89 3.94 -8.04 -13.52
C SER A 89 4.25 -6.54 -13.47
N TRP A 90 5.28 -6.12 -14.19
CA TRP A 90 5.63 -4.72 -14.37
C TRP A 90 6.09 -4.50 -15.80
N ARG A 91 5.72 -3.34 -16.37
CA ARG A 91 6.14 -2.93 -17.72
C ARG A 91 6.20 -1.42 -17.83
N GLY A 92 6.83 -0.89 -18.88
CA GLY A 92 6.72 0.50 -19.34
C GLY A 92 5.32 0.85 -19.89
N GLY A 93 5.12 2.11 -20.31
CA GLY A 93 3.86 2.58 -20.94
C GLY A 93 2.95 3.45 -20.05
N SER A 94 1.83 3.90 -20.61
CA SER A 94 0.81 4.73 -19.94
C SER A 94 -0.39 3.93 -19.42
N GLU A 95 -0.59 2.71 -19.93
CA GLU A 95 -1.71 1.84 -19.57
C GLU A 95 -1.45 1.02 -18.31
N ARG A 96 -2.55 0.66 -17.63
CA ARG A 96 -2.48 -0.09 -16.36
C ARG A 96 -2.04 -1.53 -16.53
N GLU A 97 -1.50 -2.04 -15.42
CA GLU A 97 -0.93 -3.38 -15.34
C GLU A 97 -1.57 -4.13 -14.17
N THR A 98 -1.35 -3.67 -12.93
CA THR A 98 -1.95 -4.26 -11.74
C THR A 98 -3.37 -3.74 -11.50
N THR A 99 -4.34 -4.64 -11.37
CA THR A 99 -5.73 -4.36 -10.95
C THR A 99 -6.00 -4.98 -9.58
N GLY A 100 -6.81 -4.34 -8.73
CA GLY A 100 -7.12 -4.81 -7.38
C GLY A 100 -5.88 -5.04 -6.51
N ILE A 101 -5.80 -6.22 -5.88
CA ILE A 101 -4.69 -6.61 -4.99
C ILE A 101 -4.17 -7.99 -5.38
N GLN A 102 -2.86 -8.09 -5.56
CA GLN A 102 -2.13 -9.33 -5.76
C GLN A 102 -1.24 -9.62 -4.56
N ILE A 103 -1.12 -10.89 -4.19
CA ILE A 103 -0.17 -11.35 -3.19
C ILE A 103 0.80 -12.36 -3.79
N TRP A 104 2.00 -12.43 -3.25
CA TRP A 104 2.94 -13.48 -3.64
C TRP A 104 2.48 -14.83 -3.10
N SER A 105 2.53 -15.89 -3.93
CA SER A 105 2.03 -17.22 -3.55
C SER A 105 2.82 -17.88 -2.43
N GLU A 106 4.09 -17.49 -2.25
CA GLU A 106 4.97 -18.02 -1.22
C GLU A 106 5.05 -17.04 -0.04
N VAL A 107 4.75 -17.54 1.16
CA VAL A 107 4.85 -16.79 2.41
C VAL A 107 6.20 -17.08 3.06
N PHE A 108 7.00 -16.05 3.31
CA PHE A 108 8.37 -16.22 3.79
C PHE A 108 8.40 -16.38 5.31
N LEU A 109 9.02 -17.45 5.80
CA LEU A 109 9.25 -17.63 7.23
C LEU A 109 10.57 -16.98 7.65
N VAL A 110 10.50 -15.98 8.52
CA VAL A 110 11.67 -15.22 9.00
C VAL A 110 11.82 -15.39 10.50
N ASP A 111 13.04 -15.73 10.93
CA ASP A 111 13.42 -15.77 12.34
C ASP A 111 13.76 -14.36 12.80
N LYS A 112 13.02 -13.84 13.77
CA LYS A 112 13.26 -12.54 14.40
C LYS A 112 14.36 -12.65 15.47
N PRO A 113 15.02 -11.54 15.82
CA PRO A 113 16.08 -11.54 16.84
C PRO A 113 15.62 -12.01 18.23
N ASP A 114 14.32 -11.90 18.53
CA ASP A 114 13.70 -12.39 19.76
C ASP A 114 13.43 -13.91 19.76
N GLY A 115 13.82 -14.61 18.69
CA GLY A 115 13.62 -16.05 18.52
C GLY A 115 12.24 -16.45 18.00
N LYS A 116 11.34 -15.48 17.76
CA LYS A 116 10.03 -15.76 17.15
C LYS A 116 10.17 -15.97 15.65
N LYS A 117 9.36 -16.88 15.11
CA LYS A 117 9.25 -17.10 13.66
C LYS A 117 7.97 -16.47 13.15
N VAL A 118 8.10 -15.49 12.26
CA VAL A 118 6.99 -14.74 11.66
C VAL A 118 6.81 -15.09 10.19
N ALA A 119 5.59 -14.93 9.69
CA ALA A 119 5.23 -15.14 8.30
C ALA A 119 5.16 -13.79 7.56
N VAL A 120 6.01 -13.57 6.56
CA VAL A 120 6.06 -12.33 5.78
C VAL A 120 5.27 -12.51 4.49
N LEU A 121 4.25 -11.67 4.30
CA LEU A 121 3.39 -11.60 3.13
C LEU A 121 3.71 -10.34 2.32
N LEU A 122 3.93 -10.49 1.02
CA LEU A 122 4.13 -9.38 0.09
C LEU A 122 2.86 -9.14 -0.73
N MET A 123 2.38 -7.90 -0.74
CA MET A 123 1.14 -7.48 -1.38
C MET A 123 1.39 -6.32 -2.36
N ASP A 124 1.13 -6.53 -3.65
CA ASP A 124 1.16 -5.47 -4.66
C ASP A 124 -0.27 -4.99 -4.94
N THR A 125 -0.40 -3.69 -5.18
CA THR A 125 -1.71 -3.03 -5.27
C THR A 125 -1.86 -2.26 -6.57
N GLN A 126 -3.10 -2.17 -7.05
CA GLN A 126 -3.45 -1.26 -8.12
C GLN A 126 -3.03 0.17 -7.77
N GLY A 127 -2.51 0.88 -8.77
CA GLY A 127 -2.19 2.29 -8.59
C GLY A 127 -3.44 3.15 -8.54
N THR A 128 -3.46 4.12 -7.63
CA THR A 128 -4.56 5.09 -7.57
C THR A 128 -4.53 6.02 -8.79
N PHE A 129 -5.71 6.50 -9.20
CA PHE A 129 -5.92 7.48 -10.28
C PHE A 129 -5.51 7.01 -11.68
N ASP A 130 -5.87 5.78 -12.05
CA ASP A 130 -5.86 5.37 -13.46
C ASP A 130 -7.09 5.94 -14.21
N SER A 131 -7.10 5.83 -15.54
CA SER A 131 -8.15 6.36 -16.40
C SER A 131 -9.46 5.54 -16.42
N GLN A 132 -9.48 4.38 -15.77
CA GLN A 132 -10.57 3.40 -15.85
C GLN A 132 -11.26 3.17 -14.50
N SER A 133 -10.71 3.70 -13.40
CA SER A 133 -11.16 3.44 -12.04
C SER A 133 -11.86 4.65 -11.44
N THR A 134 -12.90 4.37 -10.65
CA THR A 134 -13.57 5.41 -9.87
C THR A 134 -12.74 5.81 -8.66
N LEU A 135 -13.13 6.91 -8.01
CA LEU A 135 -12.56 7.28 -6.71
C LEU A 135 -12.83 6.22 -5.64
N ARG A 136 -14.00 5.56 -5.70
CA ARG A 136 -14.36 4.44 -4.82
C ARG A 136 -13.42 3.25 -5.00
N ASP A 137 -13.09 2.90 -6.24
CA ASP A 137 -12.17 1.79 -6.54
C ASP A 137 -10.78 2.07 -5.96
N SER A 138 -10.26 3.27 -6.23
CA SER A 138 -8.95 3.71 -5.74
C SER A 138 -8.92 3.77 -4.20
N ALA A 139 -9.98 4.32 -3.58
CA ALA A 139 -10.09 4.43 -2.14
C ALA A 139 -10.20 3.07 -1.47
N THR A 140 -10.98 2.15 -2.02
CA THR A 140 -11.19 0.81 -1.47
C THR A 140 -9.91 -0.02 -1.51
N VAL A 141 -9.21 -0.05 -2.66
CA VAL A 141 -7.94 -0.77 -2.77
C VAL A 141 -6.90 -0.19 -1.82
N PHE A 142 -6.79 1.15 -1.75
CA PHE A 142 -5.84 1.79 -0.85
C PHE A 142 -6.18 1.53 0.63
N ALA A 143 -7.45 1.70 1.02
CA ALA A 143 -7.91 1.50 2.38
C ALA A 143 -7.71 0.04 2.83
N LEU A 144 -8.15 -0.93 2.01
CA LEU A 144 -7.92 -2.36 2.27
C LEU A 144 -6.44 -2.68 2.41
N SER A 145 -5.61 -2.21 1.48
CA SER A 145 -4.17 -2.46 1.56
C SER A 145 -3.56 -1.90 2.85
N THR A 146 -4.00 -0.71 3.28
CA THR A 146 -3.53 -0.05 4.50
C THR A 146 -4.00 -0.79 5.76
N MET A 147 -5.27 -1.22 5.79
CA MET A 147 -5.84 -1.98 6.90
C MET A 147 -5.21 -3.35 7.08
N ILE A 148 -4.87 -4.03 5.98
CA ILE A 148 -4.26 -5.38 6.00
C ILE A 148 -2.76 -5.31 6.28
N SER A 149 -2.06 -4.31 5.74
CA SER A 149 -0.61 -4.16 5.90
C SER A 149 -0.20 -3.80 7.34
N SER A 150 0.98 -4.25 7.74
CA SER A 150 1.72 -3.73 8.91
C SER A 150 2.80 -2.74 8.49
N ILE A 151 3.29 -2.85 7.25
CA ILE A 151 4.27 -1.96 6.64
C ILE A 151 3.71 -1.49 5.31
N GLN A 152 3.47 -0.18 5.18
CA GLN A 152 2.93 0.42 3.95
C GLN A 152 3.94 1.40 3.33
N PRO A 153 4.80 0.98 2.38
CA PRO A 153 5.61 1.91 1.61
C PRO A 153 4.76 2.66 0.58
N GLY A 154 4.39 3.90 0.89
CA GLY A 154 3.72 4.84 0.00
C GLY A 154 4.65 5.36 -1.09
N CYS A 155 4.51 4.88 -2.33
CA CYS A 155 5.28 5.39 -3.48
C CYS A 155 4.69 6.69 -4.03
N ALA A 156 5.40 7.80 -3.86
CA ALA A 156 5.11 9.09 -4.48
C ALA A 156 6.24 9.46 -5.45
N ALA A 157 6.15 9.02 -6.70
CA ALA A 157 7.11 9.42 -7.73
C ALA A 157 6.56 10.55 -8.63
N GLY A 158 7.34 11.63 -8.78
CA GLY A 158 7.13 12.70 -9.74
C GLY A 158 6.53 14.01 -9.18
N GLN A 159 6.85 15.12 -9.85
CA GLN A 159 6.49 16.50 -9.47
C GLN A 159 4.98 16.83 -9.52
N ALA A 160 4.16 15.98 -10.13
CA ALA A 160 2.79 16.36 -10.51
C ALA A 160 1.81 16.50 -9.33
N ASN A 161 2.06 15.83 -8.21
CA ASN A 161 1.25 16.00 -7.01
C ASN A 161 2.01 16.87 -6.03
N SER A 162 1.55 18.12 -5.86
CA SER A 162 2.01 18.95 -4.74
C SER A 162 2.00 18.09 -3.47
N PRO A 163 3.02 18.19 -2.60
CA PRO A 163 3.07 17.47 -1.33
C PRO A 163 1.74 17.52 -0.54
N VAL A 164 1.01 18.62 -0.70
CA VAL A 164 -0.32 18.86 -0.16
C VAL A 164 -1.37 17.88 -0.70
N VAL A 165 -1.43 17.66 -2.02
CA VAL A 165 -2.39 16.77 -2.68
C VAL A 165 -2.21 15.32 -2.21
N LEU A 166 -0.96 14.89 -2.03
CA LEU A 166 -0.67 13.58 -1.47
C LEU A 166 -1.21 13.44 -0.04
N CYS A 167 -0.98 14.44 0.81
CA CYS A 167 -1.50 14.44 2.18
C CYS A 167 -3.04 14.35 2.22
N PHE A 168 -3.74 15.08 1.34
CA PHE A 168 -5.20 14.99 1.24
C PHE A 168 -5.69 13.60 0.83
N PHE A 169 -5.05 12.96 -0.13
CA PHE A 169 -5.42 11.59 -0.51
C PHE A 169 -5.11 10.57 0.58
N PHE A 170 -3.97 10.71 1.26
CA PHE A 170 -3.68 9.90 2.43
C PHE A 170 -4.76 10.06 3.50
N GLN A 171 -5.18 11.29 3.81
CA GLN A 171 -6.27 11.53 4.76
C GLN A 171 -7.58 10.90 4.31
N LEU A 172 -7.99 11.09 3.04
CA LEU A 172 -9.23 10.52 2.52
C LEU A 172 -9.24 9.00 2.66
N PHE A 173 -8.16 8.34 2.24
CA PHE A 173 -8.13 6.88 2.24
C PHE A 173 -7.93 6.29 3.63
N THR A 174 -7.21 6.97 4.53
CA THR A 174 -7.11 6.51 5.92
C THR A 174 -8.42 6.71 6.68
N GLU A 175 -9.17 7.77 6.41
CA GLU A 175 -10.53 7.92 6.96
C GLU A 175 -11.46 6.85 6.41
N TYR A 176 -11.42 6.59 5.10
CA TYR A 176 -12.23 5.55 4.49
C TYR A 176 -11.91 4.14 5.03
N GLY A 177 -10.65 3.88 5.38
CA GLY A 177 -10.24 2.70 6.13
C GLY A 177 -10.80 2.71 7.55
N ARG A 178 -10.62 3.80 8.28
CA ARG A 178 -11.04 3.93 9.68
C ARG A 178 -12.55 3.72 9.87
N LEU A 179 -13.38 4.18 8.93
CA LEU A 179 -14.83 3.97 8.96
C LEU A 179 -15.21 2.48 8.89
N ALA A 180 -14.38 1.63 8.28
CA ALA A 180 -14.59 0.19 8.18
C ALA A 180 -14.03 -0.59 9.38
N MET A 181 -13.30 0.07 10.29
CA MET A 181 -12.65 -0.54 11.45
C MET A 181 -13.49 -0.35 12.72
N GLU A 182 -13.33 -1.27 13.67
CA GLU A 182 -13.90 -1.13 15.01
C GLU A 182 -13.33 0.11 15.72
N GLU A 183 -14.15 0.74 16.57
CA GLU A 183 -13.71 1.86 17.37
C GLU A 183 -12.60 1.43 18.35
N THR A 184 -11.49 2.16 18.34
CA THR A 184 -10.34 1.89 19.19
C THR A 184 -9.73 3.19 19.70
N PHE A 185 -9.21 3.15 20.93
CA PHE A 185 -8.42 4.23 21.51
C PHE A 185 -6.96 4.22 21.03
N LEU A 186 -6.54 3.13 20.37
CA LEU A 186 -5.21 3.00 19.78
C LEU A 186 -5.17 3.65 18.40
N LYS A 187 -3.96 3.90 17.88
CA LYS A 187 -3.83 4.34 16.51
C LYS A 187 -4.23 3.19 15.57
N PRO A 188 -5.04 3.44 14.52
CA PRO A 188 -5.61 2.40 13.68
C PRO A 188 -4.57 1.67 12.83
N PHE A 189 -3.46 2.32 12.47
CA PHE A 189 -2.46 1.75 11.56
C PHE A 189 -1.05 1.72 12.16
N GLN A 190 -0.33 0.68 11.76
CA GLN A 190 1.08 0.43 12.04
C GLN A 190 2.00 1.24 11.08
N PRO A 191 3.34 1.11 11.10
CA PRO A 191 4.23 2.05 10.44
C PRO A 191 3.96 2.29 8.94
N CYS A 192 3.94 3.58 8.58
CA CYS A 192 3.85 4.06 7.21
C CYS A 192 5.22 4.60 6.75
N PHE A 193 5.68 4.15 5.59
CA PHE A 193 6.95 4.57 4.98
C PHE A 193 6.67 5.32 3.69
N SER A 194 7.07 6.58 3.53
CA SER A 194 6.93 7.28 2.25
C SER A 194 8.21 7.16 1.42
N LEU A 195 8.09 6.66 0.18
CA LEU A 195 9.18 6.57 -0.79
C LEU A 195 9.01 7.64 -1.86
N ARG A 196 10.07 8.41 -2.13
CA ARG A 196 10.04 9.51 -3.10
C ARG A 196 11.19 9.46 -4.07
N SER A 197 10.95 9.91 -5.31
CA SER A 197 11.99 10.11 -6.32
C SER A 197 12.57 11.52 -6.22
N GLY A 198 13.90 11.65 -6.00
CA GLY A 198 14.68 12.87 -6.21
C GLY A 198 15.10 13.67 -4.96
N TYR A 199 15.87 14.75 -5.18
CA TYR A 199 16.51 15.60 -4.17
C TYR A 199 15.61 16.66 -3.52
N LEU A 200 14.28 16.56 -3.65
CA LEU A 200 13.37 17.59 -3.16
C LEU A 200 13.13 17.46 -1.65
N TYR A 201 13.95 18.17 -0.87
CA TYR A 201 13.64 18.60 0.49
C TYR A 201 12.30 19.35 0.47
N GLY A 202 11.25 18.85 1.14
CA GLY A 202 10.01 19.64 1.15
C GLY A 202 8.76 19.07 1.80
N MET A 203 8.66 17.75 2.05
CA MET A 203 7.65 17.28 3.00
C MET A 203 8.30 16.90 4.30
N SER A 204 8.24 17.85 5.22
CA SER A 204 8.07 17.44 6.59
C SER A 204 6.59 17.12 6.83
N PHE A 205 6.33 15.91 7.33
CA PHE A 205 5.07 15.63 8.02
C PHE A 205 4.95 16.45 9.32
N SER A 206 5.98 17.22 9.71
CA SER A 206 5.91 18.14 10.84
C SER A 206 4.82 19.20 10.65
N VAL A 207 4.06 19.38 11.73
CA VAL A 207 3.14 20.51 11.91
C VAL A 207 3.98 21.73 12.30
N SER A 208 3.76 22.86 11.63
CA SER A 208 4.37 24.15 11.98
C SER A 208 3.27 25.18 12.21
N GLY A 209 3.42 26.02 13.23
CA GLY A 209 2.43 27.06 13.58
C GLY A 209 2.20 28.11 12.48
N ASN A 210 3.13 28.23 11.53
CA ASN A 210 3.03 29.18 10.41
C ASN A 210 2.23 28.61 9.22
N GLN A 211 1.79 27.35 9.29
CA GLN A 211 1.00 26.71 8.24
C GLN A 211 -0.48 27.10 8.36
N HIS A 212 -1.18 27.20 7.23
CA HIS A 212 -2.63 27.34 7.21
C HIS A 212 -3.32 26.19 7.98
N GLU A 213 -4.42 26.47 8.65
CA GLU A 213 -5.08 25.53 9.57
C GLU A 213 -5.44 24.19 8.90
N GLU A 214 -5.98 24.26 7.68
CA GLU A 214 -6.30 23.09 6.85
C GLU A 214 -5.08 22.15 6.67
N LEU A 215 -3.91 22.73 6.37
CA LEU A 215 -2.67 21.95 6.22
C LEU A 215 -2.15 21.40 7.56
N GLN A 216 -2.45 22.06 8.68
CA GLN A 216 -2.13 21.53 10.00
C GLN A 216 -3.03 20.34 10.34
N ASN A 217 -4.32 20.43 10.03
CA ASN A 217 -5.32 19.42 10.39
C ASN A 217 -5.13 18.14 9.58
N VAL A 218 -4.83 18.25 8.28
CA VAL A 218 -4.42 17.10 7.45
C VAL A 218 -3.20 16.38 8.05
N ARG A 219 -2.17 17.13 8.47
CA ARG A 219 -0.96 16.54 9.06
C ARG A 219 -1.23 15.91 10.43
N LYS A 220 -2.00 16.57 11.30
CA LYS A 220 -2.41 16.04 12.61
C LYS A 220 -3.17 14.73 12.46
N HIS A 221 -4.06 14.64 11.48
CA HIS A 221 -4.79 13.42 11.15
C HIS A 221 -3.87 12.28 10.72
N ILE A 222 -2.91 12.55 9.83
CA ILE A 222 -1.93 11.52 9.43
C ILE A 222 -1.14 11.04 10.67
N HIS A 223 -0.74 11.94 11.58
CA HIS A 223 -0.07 11.57 12.83
C HIS A 223 -0.95 10.79 13.81
N SER A 224 -2.27 11.02 13.84
CA SER A 224 -3.19 10.23 14.68
C SER A 224 -3.45 8.83 14.11
N CYS A 225 -3.32 8.66 12.79
CA CYS A 225 -3.55 7.40 12.09
C CYS A 225 -2.42 6.37 12.27
N PHE A 226 -1.16 6.81 12.28
CA PHE A 226 0.00 5.91 12.21
C PHE A 226 0.86 5.92 13.47
N THR A 227 1.28 4.76 13.96
CA THR A 227 2.21 4.64 15.10
C THR A 227 3.58 5.23 14.81
N LYS A 228 4.09 5.03 13.59
CA LYS A 228 5.37 5.55 13.10
C LYS A 228 5.23 6.02 11.66
N ILE A 229 5.83 7.16 11.35
CA ILE A 229 5.91 7.70 10.00
C ILE A 229 7.40 7.90 9.69
N SER A 230 7.86 7.36 8.57
CA SER A 230 9.24 7.53 8.12
C SER A 230 9.26 7.82 6.62
N CYS A 231 10.33 8.46 6.15
CA CYS A 231 10.47 8.88 4.76
C CYS A 231 11.84 8.48 4.23
N PHE A 232 11.89 7.95 3.01
CA PHE A 232 13.11 7.61 2.31
C PHE A 232 13.11 8.26 0.92
N LEU A 233 14.19 8.99 0.63
CA LEU A 233 14.40 9.61 -0.67
C LEU A 233 15.23 8.66 -1.52
N LEU A 234 14.62 8.18 -2.60
CA LEU A 234 15.26 7.32 -3.59
C LEU A 234 15.63 8.20 -4.81
N PRO A 235 16.86 8.11 -5.35
CA PRO A 235 17.21 8.80 -6.58
C PRO A 235 16.34 8.39 -7.78
N HIS A 236 16.47 9.08 -8.90
CA HIS A 236 15.86 8.60 -10.14
C HIS A 236 16.63 7.35 -10.63
N PRO A 237 15.97 6.29 -11.14
CA PRO A 237 16.64 5.05 -11.57
C PRO A 237 17.43 5.16 -12.89
N GLY A 238 17.64 6.37 -13.40
CA GLY A 238 18.17 6.62 -14.75
C GLY A 238 17.12 6.67 -15.86
N LEU A 239 17.44 7.41 -16.92
CA LEU A 239 16.52 7.61 -18.06
C LEU A 239 16.24 6.32 -18.82
N LYS A 240 17.20 5.40 -18.88
CA LYS A 240 17.02 4.09 -19.55
C LYS A 240 15.86 3.32 -18.95
N VAL A 241 15.77 3.26 -17.62
CA VAL A 241 14.68 2.61 -16.89
C VAL A 241 13.33 3.25 -17.19
N ALA A 242 13.30 4.59 -17.34
CA ALA A 242 12.07 5.34 -17.53
C ALA A 242 11.54 5.33 -18.97
N THR A 243 12.41 5.27 -19.97
CA THR A 243 12.04 5.52 -21.38
C THR A 243 12.30 4.36 -22.34
N ASN A 244 13.16 3.39 -21.98
CA ASN A 244 13.47 2.29 -22.88
C ASN A 244 12.37 1.22 -22.83
N PRO A 245 11.65 0.95 -23.93
CA PRO A 245 10.61 -0.08 -23.96
C PRO A 245 11.15 -1.50 -23.81
N ASN A 246 12.44 -1.72 -24.07
CA ASN A 246 13.09 -3.03 -23.99
C ASN A 246 13.79 -3.27 -22.63
N PHE A 247 13.62 -2.36 -21.67
CA PHE A 247 14.20 -2.53 -20.34
C PHE A 247 13.50 -3.68 -19.60
N ASP A 248 14.29 -4.64 -19.11
CA ASP A 248 13.83 -5.88 -18.47
C ASP A 248 14.29 -6.03 -17.01
N GLY A 249 14.75 -4.93 -16.39
CA GLY A 249 15.04 -4.90 -14.95
C GLY A 249 16.49 -5.23 -14.58
N LYS A 250 17.37 -5.43 -15.58
CA LYS A 250 18.79 -5.70 -15.35
C LYS A 250 19.48 -4.53 -14.63
N LEU A 251 20.22 -4.86 -13.57
CA LEU A 251 20.90 -3.87 -12.72
C LEU A 251 21.92 -3.03 -13.51
N LYS A 252 22.60 -3.61 -14.51
CA LYS A 252 23.59 -2.86 -15.33
C LYS A 252 23.01 -1.67 -16.09
N GLU A 253 21.68 -1.60 -16.23
CA GLU A 253 20.98 -0.54 -16.95
C GLU A 253 20.33 0.49 -16.02
N ILE A 254 20.50 0.32 -14.70
CA ILE A 254 19.98 1.18 -13.64
C ILE A 254 21.12 2.06 -13.11
N ASP A 255 20.85 3.33 -12.81
CA ASP A 255 21.85 4.24 -12.26
C ASP A 255 22.42 3.73 -10.91
N ASP A 256 23.75 3.82 -10.76
CA ASP A 256 24.47 3.30 -9.58
C ASP A 256 24.02 3.95 -8.26
N GLU A 257 23.67 5.23 -8.29
CA GLU A 257 23.17 5.95 -7.10
C GLU A 257 21.81 5.41 -6.64
N PHE A 258 20.94 5.04 -7.59
CA PHE A 258 19.68 4.36 -7.30
C PHE A 258 19.94 3.00 -6.66
N ILE A 259 20.81 2.19 -7.27
CA ILE A 259 21.22 0.87 -6.75
C ILE A 259 21.77 0.98 -5.34
N LYS A 260 22.65 1.96 -5.08
CA LYS A 260 23.25 2.19 -3.75
C LYS A 260 22.18 2.48 -2.69
N ASN A 261 21.21 3.32 -3.01
CA ASN A 261 20.13 3.65 -2.08
C ASN A 261 19.12 2.51 -1.93
N LEU A 262 18.87 1.75 -2.99
CA LEU A 262 18.03 0.55 -2.95
C LEU A 262 18.62 -0.54 -2.03
N LYS A 263 19.95 -0.70 -2.03
CA LYS A 263 20.68 -1.59 -1.10
C LYS A 263 20.47 -1.23 0.37
N ILE A 264 20.16 0.03 0.67
CA ILE A 264 19.86 0.52 2.02
C ILE A 264 18.36 0.37 2.32
N LEU A 265 17.52 0.78 1.36
CA LEU A 265 16.07 0.81 1.50
C LEU A 265 15.47 -0.57 1.79
N ILE A 266 15.84 -1.58 0.99
CA ILE A 266 15.19 -2.90 1.08
C ILE A 266 15.47 -3.57 2.45
N PRO A 267 16.73 -3.64 2.95
CA PRO A 267 16.97 -4.13 4.31
C PRO A 267 16.32 -3.27 5.39
N TRP A 268 16.26 -1.95 5.21
CA TRP A 268 15.59 -1.08 6.19
C TRP A 268 14.09 -1.38 6.33
N LEU A 269 13.46 -1.92 5.29
CA LEU A 269 12.05 -2.34 5.33
C LEU A 269 11.87 -3.81 5.75
N LEU A 270 12.80 -4.69 5.39
CA LEU A 270 12.59 -6.15 5.45
C LEU A 270 13.57 -6.90 6.34
N SER A 271 14.52 -6.23 7.00
CA SER A 271 15.41 -6.92 7.95
C SER A 271 14.60 -7.52 9.10
N PRO A 272 15.02 -8.65 9.68
CA PRO A 272 14.30 -9.31 10.77
C PRO A 272 13.94 -8.41 11.95
N GLU A 273 14.76 -7.39 12.23
CA GLU A 273 14.55 -6.38 13.27
C GLU A 273 13.43 -5.38 12.91
N SER A 274 13.24 -5.13 11.62
CA SER A 274 12.32 -4.11 11.08
C SER A 274 10.93 -4.67 10.74
N LEU A 275 10.75 -5.99 10.80
CA LEU A 275 9.50 -6.67 10.49
C LEU A 275 8.48 -6.52 11.63
N ASP A 276 7.63 -5.51 11.55
CA ASP A 276 6.54 -5.27 12.49
C ASP A 276 5.38 -6.25 12.26
N VAL A 277 5.09 -7.08 13.28
CA VAL A 277 3.96 -8.03 13.26
C VAL A 277 2.66 -7.27 13.17
N LYS A 278 1.74 -7.73 12.33
CA LYS A 278 0.43 -7.11 12.16
C LYS A 278 -0.33 -7.09 13.47
N GLU A 279 -0.76 -5.90 13.86
CA GLU A 279 -1.59 -5.65 15.04
C GLU A 279 -2.92 -5.04 14.61
N ILE A 280 -4.01 -5.56 15.17
CA ILE A 280 -5.35 -4.96 15.06
C ILE A 280 -5.93 -4.94 16.47
N ASN A 281 -6.35 -3.76 16.92
CA ASN A 281 -6.92 -3.54 18.26
C ASN A 281 -6.06 -4.08 19.42
N GLY A 282 -4.75 -3.88 19.39
CA GLY A 282 -3.85 -4.35 20.46
C GLY A 282 -3.37 -5.78 20.30
N ASN A 283 -3.93 -6.55 19.35
CA ASN A 283 -3.68 -7.98 19.23
C ASN A 283 -2.82 -8.29 18.01
N HIS A 284 -1.78 -9.10 18.21
CA HIS A 284 -1.00 -9.65 17.11
C HIS A 284 -1.85 -10.63 16.29
N ILE A 285 -1.77 -10.49 14.98
CA ILE A 285 -2.58 -11.22 14.02
C ILE A 285 -1.77 -12.36 13.41
N THR A 286 -2.40 -13.53 13.28
CA THR A 286 -1.83 -14.68 12.57
C THR A 286 -2.26 -14.69 11.11
N CYS A 287 -1.62 -15.51 10.25
CA CYS A 287 -2.08 -15.69 8.87
C CYS A 287 -3.56 -16.09 8.79
N ARG A 288 -4.01 -16.99 9.67
CA ARG A 288 -5.43 -17.36 9.79
C ARG A 288 -6.31 -16.17 10.17
N GLY A 289 -5.91 -15.39 11.18
CA GLY A 289 -6.66 -14.20 11.59
C GLY A 289 -6.75 -13.17 10.46
N LEU A 290 -5.66 -12.98 9.70
CA LEU A 290 -5.61 -12.02 8.60
C LEU A 290 -6.62 -12.35 7.50
N VAL A 291 -6.84 -13.64 7.22
CA VAL A 291 -7.87 -14.09 6.26
C VAL A 291 -9.26 -13.65 6.69
N GLU A 292 -9.61 -13.83 7.97
CA GLU A 292 -10.92 -13.45 8.49
C GLU A 292 -11.12 -11.92 8.43
N TYR A 293 -10.09 -11.13 8.76
CA TYR A 293 -10.13 -9.68 8.59
C TYR A 293 -10.28 -9.27 7.13
N PHE A 294 -9.61 -9.95 6.19
CA PHE A 294 -9.75 -9.68 4.76
C PHE A 294 -11.22 -9.87 4.32
N LYS A 295 -11.84 -10.97 4.74
CA LYS A 295 -13.25 -11.28 4.45
C LYS A 295 -14.22 -10.28 5.09
N ALA A 296 -13.97 -9.91 6.34
CA ALA A 296 -14.80 -8.94 7.05
C ALA A 296 -14.74 -7.56 6.36
N TYR A 297 -13.54 -7.04 6.12
CA TYR A 297 -13.36 -5.72 5.51
C TYR A 297 -13.90 -5.66 4.08
N ILE A 298 -13.69 -6.70 3.25
CA ILE A 298 -14.23 -6.68 1.89
C ILE A 298 -15.76 -6.68 1.89
N LYS A 299 -16.38 -7.42 2.82
CA LYS A 299 -17.84 -7.48 2.94
C LYS A 299 -18.43 -6.11 3.29
N ILE A 300 -17.75 -5.33 4.13
CA ILE A 300 -18.14 -3.94 4.44
C ILE A 300 -18.11 -3.07 3.19
N TYR A 301 -17.03 -3.14 2.39
CA TYR A 301 -16.93 -2.35 1.14
C TYR A 301 -17.82 -2.84 0.00
N GLN A 302 -18.25 -4.10 0.03
CA GLN A 302 -19.28 -4.61 -0.89
C GLN A 302 -20.68 -4.11 -0.52
N GLY A 303 -20.90 -3.74 0.75
CA GLY A 303 -22.15 -3.16 1.21
C GLY A 303 -22.29 -1.67 0.86
N GLU A 304 -23.47 -1.14 1.16
CA GLU A 304 -23.81 0.29 1.07
C GLU A 304 -23.76 0.97 2.46
N GLU A 305 -23.20 0.28 3.46
CA GLU A 305 -23.11 0.77 4.84
C GLU A 305 -22.12 1.93 4.98
N LEU A 306 -21.10 1.96 4.10
CA LEU A 306 -20.11 3.03 4.09
C LEU A 306 -20.47 4.12 3.09
N PRO A 307 -20.26 5.39 3.45
CA PRO A 307 -20.53 6.50 2.55
C PRO A 307 -19.58 6.50 1.35
N HIS A 308 -20.08 6.86 0.17
CA HIS A 308 -19.28 6.80 -1.06
C HIS A 308 -18.33 8.00 -1.19
N PRO A 309 -17.03 7.79 -1.46
CA PRO A 309 -16.09 8.88 -1.69
C PRO A 309 -16.39 9.56 -3.03
N LYS A 310 -16.60 10.88 -2.99
CA LYS A 310 -16.96 11.71 -4.15
C LYS A 310 -15.86 12.71 -4.51
N SER A 311 -15.87 13.17 -5.76
CA SER A 311 -14.97 14.25 -6.19
C SER A 311 -15.37 15.59 -5.55
N MET A 312 -14.41 16.50 -5.39
CA MET A 312 -14.64 17.82 -4.78
C MET A 312 -15.72 18.65 -5.51
N LEU A 313 -15.84 18.51 -6.83
CA LEU A 313 -16.87 19.19 -7.62
C LEU A 313 -18.28 18.63 -7.34
N GLN A 314 -18.42 17.31 -7.31
CA GLN A 314 -19.71 16.66 -7.00
C GLN A 314 -20.22 17.02 -5.61
N VAL A 315 -19.30 17.15 -4.64
CA VAL A 315 -19.66 17.60 -3.28
C VAL A 315 -20.22 19.03 -3.31
N ARG A 316 -19.54 19.95 -4.01
CA ARG A 316 -20.00 21.34 -4.13
C ARG A 316 -21.33 21.46 -4.89
N GLU A 317 -21.54 20.66 -5.93
CA GLU A 317 -22.82 20.65 -6.66
C GLU A 317 -23.96 20.09 -5.80
N CYS A 318 -23.73 19.05 -4.99
CA CYS A 318 -24.73 18.56 -4.03
C CYS A 318 -25.08 19.61 -2.97
N GLU A 319 -24.10 20.35 -2.44
CA GLU A 319 -24.34 21.42 -1.47
C GLU A 319 -25.09 22.61 -2.07
N LEU A 320 -24.81 22.97 -3.33
CA LEU A 320 -25.44 24.11 -4.01
C LEU A 320 -26.87 23.82 -4.49
N VAL A 321 -27.22 22.55 -4.73
CA VAL A 321 -28.52 22.17 -5.30
C VAL A 321 -29.50 21.65 -4.23
N GLY A 322 -29.04 21.28 -3.02
CA GLY A 322 -29.84 20.43 -2.12
C GLY A 322 -29.81 20.70 -0.61
N ILE A 323 -29.72 21.94 -0.13
CA ILE A 323 -29.79 22.20 1.34
C ILE A 323 -30.83 23.26 1.68
N HIS A 324 -32.10 22.87 1.67
CA HIS A 324 -33.11 23.46 2.57
C HIS A 324 -33.97 22.43 3.31
N THR A 325 -33.88 21.13 3.02
CA THR A 325 -34.65 20.11 3.74
C THR A 325 -33.98 18.74 3.62
N LEU A 326 -33.66 18.14 4.78
CA LEU A 326 -33.36 16.72 5.08
C LEU A 326 -31.87 16.30 5.18
N ASP A 327 -31.49 16.01 6.43
CA ASP A 327 -30.48 15.08 6.96
C ASP A 327 -29.11 14.97 6.28
N VAL A 328 -28.25 15.96 6.55
CA VAL A 328 -26.79 15.78 6.58
C VAL A 328 -26.37 15.59 8.05
N GLN A 329 -26.29 14.35 8.53
CA GLN A 329 -25.91 14.06 9.93
C GLN A 329 -24.45 13.66 10.14
N LEU A 330 -23.58 13.65 9.11
CA LEU A 330 -22.13 13.52 9.32
C LEU A 330 -21.33 14.63 8.65
N VAL A 331 -21.55 15.87 9.09
CA VAL A 331 -20.50 16.91 9.03
C VAL A 331 -19.64 16.74 10.28
N GLN A 332 -18.55 15.95 10.20
CA GLN A 332 -17.55 16.02 11.27
C GLN A 332 -16.73 17.30 11.11
N HIS A 333 -17.08 18.32 11.90
CA HIS A 333 -16.20 19.45 12.16
C HIS A 333 -15.01 18.99 12.99
N ILE A 334 -13.98 18.45 12.36
CA ILE A 334 -12.64 18.38 12.95
C ILE A 334 -11.83 19.50 12.32
N GLY A 335 -11.86 20.69 12.93
CA GLY A 335 -11.00 21.83 12.56
C GLY A 335 -10.92 22.10 11.05
N SER A 336 -11.78 23.00 10.55
CA SER A 336 -11.61 23.69 9.26
C SER A 336 -11.28 22.87 7.99
N SER A 337 -11.46 21.55 7.97
CA SER A 337 -11.21 20.67 6.82
C SER A 337 -12.47 19.87 6.53
N VAL A 338 -13.08 20.11 5.37
CA VAL A 338 -14.34 19.48 4.96
C VAL A 338 -14.01 18.25 4.10
N ILE A 339 -14.15 17.05 4.67
CA ILE A 339 -14.24 15.80 3.91
C ILE A 339 -15.66 15.31 4.08
N LEU A 340 -16.42 15.28 2.98
CA LEU A 340 -17.84 14.97 3.01
C LEU A 340 -18.12 13.60 2.40
N PHE A 341 -18.81 12.83 3.21
CA PHE A 341 -19.27 11.48 2.97
C PHE A 341 -20.80 11.54 2.86
N GLN A 342 -21.39 11.06 1.75
CA GLN A 342 -22.84 11.00 1.61
C GLN A 342 -23.32 9.57 1.90
N MET A 343 -24.20 9.42 2.89
CA MET A 343 -24.95 8.19 3.18
C MET A 343 -26.01 7.96 2.09
N PRO A 344 -26.41 6.70 1.81
CA PRO A 344 -27.42 6.39 0.81
C PRO A 344 -28.77 7.10 1.02
#